data_AF-A0A2G9SIT9-F1
#
_entry.id   AF-A0A2G9SIT9-F1
#
_cell.length_a   1.000
_cell.length_b   1.000
_cell.length_c   1.000
_cell.angle_alpha   90.00
_cell.angle_beta   90.00
_cell.angle_gamma   90.00
#
_symmetry.space_group_name_H-M   'P 1'
#
loop_
_entity.id
_entity.type
_entity.pdbx_description
1 polymer ?
#
loop_
_entity_poly.entity_id
_entity_poly.type
_entity_poly.pdbx_seq_one_letter_code
_entity_poly.pdbx_strand_id
1 'polypeptide(L)'
;MFAVNATVQEVLSTLATKTGCSKDQVLVKVNSTGEKVCLKHEDIGAFTSLGLNERLFVCSVQELITLTPLPEQMGPNSSSYDMLDLISSKDLAQQMTENDWNLFKSIHQVELLFNTYGKQKFRHSTTANLERFIRRFNEVQFWVATEVCLCQDEERRALLLRKFIKLAAYLKEQKNLNSFFAVMFGLSNTAVSRLSKTWQRLPHKTRKLYSIFERLMDPSWNHRSYRLAVAKLSPPLIPFLPLILKAHDCKDHTDISQLSKPELQ
;
A
#
# COMPACT_ATOMS: atom_id res chain seq x y z
N MET A 1 14.74 -15.15 -17.78
CA MET A 1 14.00 -14.16 -16.97
C MET A 1 12.63 -14.74 -16.73
N PHE A 2 12.09 -14.68 -15.49
CA PHE A 2 10.77 -15.25 -15.20
C PHE A 2 9.67 -14.36 -15.82
N ALA A 3 8.59 -14.99 -16.30
CA ALA A 3 7.38 -14.26 -16.63
C ALA A 3 6.77 -13.63 -15.36
N VAL A 4 6.11 -12.48 -15.48
CA VAL A 4 5.52 -11.77 -14.32
C VAL A 4 4.44 -12.60 -13.63
N ASN A 5 3.72 -13.42 -14.39
CA ASN A 5 2.69 -14.35 -13.94
C ASN A 5 3.21 -15.79 -13.75
N ALA A 6 4.53 -15.99 -13.71
CA ALA A 6 5.09 -17.32 -13.49
C ALA A 6 4.54 -17.93 -12.19
N THR A 7 4.24 -19.23 -12.23
CA THR A 7 3.81 -19.97 -11.04
C THR A 7 5.00 -20.19 -10.10
N VAL A 8 4.73 -20.36 -8.81
CA VAL A 8 5.77 -20.76 -7.85
C VAL A 8 6.43 -22.07 -8.26
N GLN A 9 5.67 -23.02 -8.84
CA GLN A 9 6.22 -24.26 -9.37
C GLN A 9 7.23 -24.01 -10.51
N GLU A 10 6.94 -23.11 -11.45
CA GLU A 10 7.86 -22.73 -12.52
C GLU A 10 9.13 -22.04 -11.98
N VAL A 11 8.97 -21.20 -10.95
CA VAL A 11 10.09 -20.53 -10.28
C VAL A 11 11.00 -21.58 -9.64
N LEU A 12 10.45 -22.49 -8.83
CA LEU A 12 11.21 -23.53 -8.14
C LEU A 12 11.87 -24.52 -9.12
N SER A 13 11.17 -24.97 -10.16
CA SER A 13 11.74 -25.90 -11.14
C SER A 13 12.90 -25.29 -11.92
N THR A 14 12.79 -24.01 -12.30
CA THR A 14 13.88 -23.27 -12.98
C THR A 14 15.06 -23.02 -12.05
N LEU A 15 14.83 -22.83 -10.76
CA LEU A 15 15.92 -22.67 -9.78
C LEU A 15 16.61 -23.99 -9.51
N ALA A 16 15.87 -25.10 -9.38
CA ALA A 16 16.41 -26.43 -9.17
C ALA A 16 17.38 -26.85 -10.29
N THR A 17 17.07 -26.51 -11.55
CA THR A 17 17.99 -26.79 -12.68
C THR A 17 19.28 -25.97 -12.63
N LYS A 18 19.27 -24.79 -12.01
CA LYS A 18 20.45 -23.92 -11.89
C LYS A 18 21.29 -24.19 -10.66
N THR A 19 20.67 -24.57 -9.55
CA THR A 19 21.33 -24.75 -8.25
C THR A 19 21.64 -26.21 -7.94
N GLY A 20 21.10 -27.16 -8.72
CA GLY A 20 21.31 -28.60 -8.52
C GLY A 20 20.58 -29.18 -7.30
N CYS A 21 19.75 -28.39 -6.61
CA CYS A 21 19.08 -28.77 -5.38
C CYS A 21 17.60 -29.08 -5.69
N SER A 22 17.18 -30.35 -5.57
CA SER A 22 15.90 -30.80 -6.18
C SER A 22 14.85 -31.36 -5.23
N LYS A 23 15.10 -31.51 -3.93
CA LYS A 23 14.13 -32.12 -3.01
C LYS A 23 13.72 -31.15 -1.90
N ASP A 24 12.41 -31.01 -1.73
CA ASP A 24 11.73 -30.31 -0.63
C ASP A 24 12.00 -28.80 -0.48
N GLN A 25 12.20 -28.10 -1.61
CA GLN A 25 12.31 -26.64 -1.61
C GLN A 25 10.94 -25.97 -1.59
N VAL A 26 10.83 -24.92 -0.78
CA VAL A 26 9.66 -24.04 -0.70
C VAL A 26 10.07 -22.61 -1.05
N LEU A 27 9.15 -21.87 -1.68
CA LEU A 27 9.29 -20.44 -1.90
C LEU A 27 8.58 -19.70 -0.76
N VAL A 28 9.30 -18.82 -0.08
CA VAL A 28 8.84 -18.18 1.15
C VAL A 28 8.98 -16.69 1.02
N LYS A 29 7.93 -15.95 1.38
CA LYS A 29 8.01 -14.52 1.61
C LYS A 29 8.40 -14.26 3.05
N VAL A 30 9.38 -13.40 3.28
CA VAL A 30 9.77 -12.97 4.62
C VAL A 30 9.76 -11.46 4.70
N ASN A 31 9.01 -10.93 5.67
CA ASN A 31 8.88 -9.50 5.88
C ASN A 31 9.94 -8.96 6.87
N SER A 32 9.96 -7.64 7.07
CA SER A 32 10.93 -6.98 7.96
C SER A 32 10.78 -7.32 9.44
N THR A 33 9.65 -7.90 9.87
CA THR A 33 9.46 -8.36 11.25
C THR A 33 9.85 -9.82 11.44
N GLY A 34 10.27 -10.51 10.37
CA GLY A 34 10.62 -11.93 10.40
C GLY A 34 9.42 -12.88 10.28
N GLU A 35 8.24 -12.36 9.97
CA GLU A 35 7.09 -13.19 9.62
C GLU A 35 7.35 -13.86 8.27
N LYS A 36 6.95 -15.13 8.16
CA LYS A 36 7.24 -16.00 7.02
C LYS A 36 5.93 -16.54 6.46
N VAL A 37 5.75 -16.41 5.16
CA VAL A 37 4.58 -16.94 4.45
C VAL A 37 5.07 -17.86 3.32
N CYS A 38 4.84 -19.16 3.47
CA CYS A 38 5.10 -20.14 2.43
C CYS A 38 4.08 -19.98 1.29
N LEU A 39 4.57 -19.87 0.06
CA LEU A 39 3.73 -19.79 -1.13
C LEU A 39 3.40 -21.18 -1.65
N LYS A 40 2.17 -21.36 -2.13
CA LYS A 40 1.73 -22.62 -2.73
C LYS A 40 2.28 -22.75 -4.15
N HIS A 41 2.40 -23.97 -4.65
CA HIS A 41 2.94 -24.23 -5.99
C HIS A 41 2.12 -23.58 -7.10
N GLU A 42 0.80 -23.52 -6.92
CA GLU A 42 -0.15 -22.87 -7.82
C GLU A 42 -0.15 -21.33 -7.73
N ASP A 43 0.53 -20.74 -6.74
CA ASP A 43 0.55 -19.28 -6.61
C ASP A 43 1.20 -18.60 -7.82
N ILE A 44 0.57 -17.51 -8.27
CA ILE A 44 1.08 -16.65 -9.36
C ILE A 44 1.35 -15.24 -8.83
N GLY A 45 2.24 -14.51 -9.50
CA GLY A 45 2.55 -13.13 -9.12
C GLY A 45 3.31 -13.02 -7.79
N ALA A 46 4.15 -14.02 -7.47
CA ALA A 46 4.97 -14.02 -6.25
C ALA A 46 5.84 -12.75 -6.13
N PHE A 47 6.33 -12.23 -7.25
CA PHE A 47 7.18 -11.04 -7.32
C PHE A 47 6.42 -9.73 -7.16
N THR A 48 5.20 -9.65 -7.69
CA THR A 48 4.40 -8.42 -7.69
C THR A 48 3.69 -8.21 -6.36
N SER A 49 3.39 -9.31 -5.66
CA SER A 49 2.61 -9.32 -4.41
C SER A 49 3.45 -9.17 -3.15
N LEU A 50 4.69 -8.69 -3.28
CA LEU A 50 5.57 -8.43 -2.14
C LEU A 50 5.20 -7.13 -1.43
N GLY A 51 5.24 -7.19 -0.10
CA GLY A 51 5.25 -6.00 0.75
C GLY A 51 6.46 -5.10 0.49
N LEU A 52 6.48 -3.91 1.10
CA LEU A 52 7.51 -2.87 0.82
C LEU A 52 8.94 -3.38 0.98
N ASN A 53 9.23 -3.99 2.13
CA ASN A 53 10.53 -4.52 2.51
C ASN A 53 10.50 -6.05 2.60
N GLU A 54 9.57 -6.69 1.91
CA GLU A 54 9.49 -8.14 1.87
C GLU A 54 10.49 -8.69 0.84
N ARG A 55 10.97 -9.90 1.09
CA ARG A 55 11.90 -10.62 0.21
C ARG A 55 11.44 -12.05 0.01
N LEU A 56 11.78 -12.59 -1.16
CA LEU A 56 11.57 -13.99 -1.50
C LEU A 56 12.83 -14.79 -1.17
N PHE A 57 12.63 -15.92 -0.53
CA PHE A 57 13.65 -16.89 -0.22
C PHE A 57 13.25 -18.26 -0.76
N VAL A 58 14.25 -19.02 -1.17
CA VAL A 58 14.09 -20.43 -1.52
C VAL A 58 14.90 -21.20 -0.50
N CYS A 59 14.24 -22.06 0.27
CA CYS A 59 14.88 -22.84 1.30
C CYS A 59 14.19 -24.20 1.45
N SER A 60 14.85 -25.12 2.13
CA SER A 60 14.21 -26.36 2.59
C SER A 60 13.22 -26.09 3.72
N VAL A 61 12.30 -27.04 3.95
CA VAL A 61 11.35 -26.97 5.07
C VAL A 61 12.07 -26.88 6.42
N GLN A 62 13.24 -27.50 6.56
CA GLN A 62 14.04 -27.45 7.79
C GLN A 62 14.66 -26.06 8.03
N GLU A 63 15.16 -25.41 6.97
CA GLU A 63 15.75 -24.08 7.02
C GLU A 63 14.73 -22.95 7.25
N LEU A 64 13.43 -23.23 7.04
CA LEU A 64 12.37 -22.26 7.26
C LEU A 64 12.42 -21.65 8.67
N ILE A 65 12.78 -22.45 9.67
CA ILE A 65 12.80 -22.03 11.08
C ILE A 65 13.96 -21.06 11.34
N THR A 66 15.12 -21.30 10.73
CA THR A 66 16.35 -20.51 10.94
C THR A 66 16.41 -19.25 10.09
N LEU A 67 15.55 -19.12 9.07
CA LEU A 67 15.55 -18.00 8.16
C LEU A 67 15.24 -16.67 8.87
N THR A 68 16.02 -15.63 8.63
CA THR A 68 15.87 -14.30 9.23
C THR A 68 15.82 -13.21 8.16
N PRO A 69 15.21 -12.04 8.46
CA PRO A 69 15.23 -10.91 7.55
C PRO A 69 16.65 -10.43 7.24
N LEU A 70 16.89 -9.99 6.01
CA LEU A 70 18.15 -9.37 5.61
C LEU A 70 18.27 -7.97 6.22
N PRO A 71 19.50 -7.46 6.45
CA PRO A 71 19.72 -6.10 6.93
C PRO A 71 19.03 -5.02 6.08
N GLU A 72 18.97 -5.21 4.76
CA GLU A 72 18.29 -4.29 3.84
C GLU A 72 16.76 -4.22 4.02
N GLN A 73 16.14 -5.19 4.69
CA GLN A 73 14.71 -5.18 4.99
C GLN A 73 14.36 -4.27 6.17
N MET A 74 15.35 -3.86 6.97
CA MET A 74 15.16 -3.00 8.14
C MET A 74 14.89 -1.53 7.78
N GLY A 75 15.10 -1.16 6.51
CA GLY A 75 14.88 0.21 6.04
C GLY A 75 15.95 1.20 6.52
N PRO A 76 15.70 2.50 6.39
CA PRO A 76 16.66 3.54 6.74
C PRO A 76 16.84 3.67 8.27
N ASN A 77 18.03 4.10 8.67
CA ASN A 77 18.40 4.36 10.07
C ASN A 77 18.44 5.86 10.43
N SER A 78 18.25 6.74 9.45
CA SER A 78 18.32 8.19 9.58
C SER A 78 17.22 8.88 8.78
N SER A 79 16.73 10.01 9.28
CA SER A 79 15.72 10.83 8.59
C SER A 79 16.34 11.61 7.45
N SER A 80 15.57 11.80 6.38
CA SER A 80 15.92 12.62 5.22
C SER A 80 15.47 14.08 5.39
N TYR A 81 15.33 14.56 6.65
CA TYR A 81 14.77 15.88 7.00
C TYR A 81 15.35 17.01 6.14
N ASP A 82 16.68 17.11 6.05
CA ASP A 82 17.34 18.25 5.41
C ASP A 82 16.98 18.33 3.91
N MET A 83 16.93 17.18 3.22
CA MET A 83 16.46 17.13 1.83
C MET A 83 14.98 17.50 1.71
N LEU A 84 14.14 16.99 2.61
CA LEU A 84 12.71 17.27 2.58
C LEU A 84 12.43 18.74 2.85
N ASP A 85 13.16 19.39 3.75
CA ASP A 85 12.95 20.80 4.10
C ASP A 85 13.17 21.73 2.89
N LEU A 86 14.16 21.40 2.05
CA LEU A 86 14.50 22.16 0.83
C LEU A 86 13.39 22.14 -0.24
N ILE A 87 12.54 21.12 -0.27
CA ILE A 87 11.50 20.95 -1.31
C ILE A 87 10.18 21.52 -0.80
N SER A 88 9.49 22.37 -1.57
CA SER A 88 8.20 22.90 -1.12
C SER A 88 7.13 21.79 -1.03
N SER A 89 6.18 21.90 -0.09
CA SER A 89 5.07 20.93 0.01
C SER A 89 4.21 20.88 -1.26
N LYS A 90 4.18 21.97 -2.04
CA LYS A 90 3.41 22.05 -3.30
C LYS A 90 4.10 21.28 -4.41
N ASP A 91 5.41 21.46 -4.57
CA ASP A 91 6.19 20.76 -5.60
C ASP A 91 6.24 19.27 -5.30
N LEU A 92 6.39 18.91 -4.02
CA LEU A 92 6.32 17.52 -3.59
C LEU A 92 4.95 16.90 -3.90
N ALA A 93 3.85 17.61 -3.63
CA ALA A 93 2.50 17.15 -3.99
C ALA A 93 2.35 16.97 -5.51
N GLN A 94 2.84 17.91 -6.30
CA GLN A 94 2.79 17.86 -7.76
C GLN A 94 3.54 16.63 -8.29
N GLN A 95 4.78 16.41 -7.86
CA GLN A 95 5.59 15.26 -8.29
C GLN A 95 4.97 13.93 -7.85
N MET A 96 4.43 13.86 -6.63
CA MET A 96 3.68 12.68 -6.17
C MET A 96 2.46 12.42 -7.05
N THR A 97 1.67 13.45 -7.34
CA THR A 97 0.46 13.34 -8.17
C THR A 97 0.77 12.94 -9.61
N GLU A 98 1.82 13.48 -10.21
CA GLU A 98 2.29 13.07 -11.56
C GLU A 98 2.68 11.59 -11.58
N ASN A 99 3.48 11.14 -10.61
CA ASN A 99 3.87 9.74 -10.50
C ASN A 99 2.66 8.81 -10.25
N ASP A 100 1.77 9.20 -9.34
CA ASP A 100 0.58 8.42 -9.01
C ASP A 100 -0.37 8.33 -10.21
N TRP A 101 -0.49 9.37 -11.03
CA TRP A 101 -1.25 9.32 -12.29
C TRP A 101 -0.64 8.33 -13.27
N ASN A 102 0.69 8.27 -13.40
CA ASN A 102 1.35 7.31 -14.26
C ASN A 102 1.05 5.88 -13.82
N LEU A 103 1.18 5.59 -12.52
CA LEU A 103 0.84 4.28 -11.96
C LEU A 103 -0.65 3.95 -12.15
N PHE A 104 -1.54 4.89 -11.86
CA PHE A 104 -2.98 4.70 -11.95
C PHE A 104 -3.45 4.44 -13.39
N LYS A 105 -2.88 5.17 -14.38
CA LYS A 105 -3.17 4.97 -15.80
C LYS A 105 -2.66 3.63 -16.35
N SER A 106 -1.63 3.05 -15.73
CA SER A 106 -1.13 1.73 -16.11
C SER A 106 -2.05 0.58 -15.68
N ILE A 107 -3.00 0.83 -14.77
CA ILE A 107 -3.93 -0.20 -14.29
C ILE A 107 -5.00 -0.44 -15.36
N HIS A 108 -5.04 -1.65 -15.92
CA HIS A 108 -6.16 -2.04 -16.76
C HIS A 108 -7.37 -2.40 -15.90
N GLN A 109 -8.58 -2.03 -16.33
CA GLN A 109 -9.82 -2.33 -15.60
C GLN A 109 -10.03 -3.83 -15.29
N VAL A 110 -9.46 -4.73 -16.10
CA VAL A 110 -9.56 -6.18 -15.91
C VAL A 110 -8.73 -6.64 -14.71
N GLU A 111 -7.67 -5.91 -14.34
CA GLU A 111 -6.86 -6.22 -13.15
C GLU A 111 -7.70 -6.11 -11.87
N LEU A 112 -8.67 -5.19 -11.85
CA LEU A 112 -9.62 -5.08 -10.73
C LEU A 112 -10.49 -6.33 -10.63
N LEU A 113 -10.98 -6.85 -11.76
CA LEU A 113 -11.77 -8.08 -11.81
C LEU A 113 -10.96 -9.29 -11.35
N PHE A 114 -9.73 -9.43 -11.85
CA PHE A 114 -8.84 -10.53 -11.46
C PHE A 114 -8.49 -10.50 -9.98
N ASN A 115 -8.30 -9.30 -9.41
CA ASN A 115 -8.07 -9.15 -7.98
C ASN A 115 -9.28 -9.55 -7.14
N THR A 116 -10.50 -9.14 -7.53
CA THR A 116 -11.73 -9.45 -6.79
C THR A 116 -12.09 -10.94 -6.85
N TYR A 117 -12.10 -11.55 -8.03
CA TYR A 117 -12.53 -12.95 -8.18
C TYR A 117 -11.46 -14.00 -7.84
N GLY A 118 -10.23 -13.54 -7.58
CA GLY A 118 -9.08 -14.36 -7.23
C GLY A 118 -8.20 -14.67 -8.45
N LYS A 119 -6.91 -14.33 -8.32
CA LYS A 119 -5.87 -14.49 -9.35
C LYS A 119 -5.76 -15.93 -9.86
N GLN A 120 -6.03 -16.91 -8.99
CA GLN A 120 -5.95 -18.33 -9.31
C GLN A 120 -6.92 -18.80 -10.39
N LYS A 121 -8.07 -18.13 -10.51
CA LYS A 121 -9.06 -18.43 -11.55
C LYS A 121 -8.60 -17.99 -12.93
N PHE A 122 -7.61 -17.09 -13.01
CA PHE A 122 -7.13 -16.47 -14.23
C PHE A 122 -5.62 -16.64 -14.38
N ARG A 123 -5.15 -17.87 -14.58
CA ARG A 123 -3.72 -18.25 -14.58
C ARG A 123 -2.83 -17.50 -15.58
N HIS A 124 -3.40 -16.97 -16.67
CA HIS A 124 -2.67 -16.17 -17.66
C HIS A 124 -2.77 -14.66 -17.43
N SER A 125 -3.43 -14.23 -16.36
CA SER A 125 -3.60 -12.83 -16.05
C SER A 125 -2.57 -12.34 -15.03
N THR A 126 -2.32 -11.04 -15.04
CA THR A 126 -1.48 -10.37 -14.05
C THR A 126 -2.22 -9.18 -13.49
N THR A 127 -2.03 -8.92 -12.20
CA THR A 127 -2.51 -7.74 -11.47
C THR A 127 -1.35 -6.83 -11.06
N ALA A 128 -0.23 -6.91 -11.80
CA ALA A 128 1.02 -6.26 -11.43
C ALA A 128 0.90 -4.73 -11.29
N ASN A 129 0.15 -4.06 -12.18
CA ASN A 129 0.01 -2.61 -12.12
C ASN A 129 -0.87 -2.21 -10.95
N LEU A 130 -1.95 -2.94 -10.73
CA LEU A 130 -2.81 -2.76 -9.56
C LEU A 130 -2.03 -2.95 -8.25
N GLU A 131 -1.28 -4.05 -8.14
CA GLU A 131 -0.45 -4.34 -6.96
C GLU A 131 0.62 -3.28 -6.73
N ARG A 132 1.25 -2.79 -7.80
CA ARG A 132 2.22 -1.69 -7.71
C ARG A 132 1.57 -0.42 -7.15
N PHE A 133 0.35 -0.11 -7.57
CA PHE A 133 -0.36 1.07 -7.07
C PHE A 133 -0.90 0.90 -5.65
N ILE A 134 -1.31 -0.31 -5.25
CA ILE A 134 -1.61 -0.63 -3.85
C ILE A 134 -0.35 -0.50 -2.99
N ARG A 135 0.78 -1.03 -3.46
CA ARG A 135 2.07 -0.92 -2.77
C ARG A 135 2.49 0.55 -2.60
N ARG A 136 2.26 1.39 -3.62
CA ARG A 136 2.51 2.84 -3.56
C ARG A 136 1.77 3.52 -2.41
N PHE A 137 0.51 3.14 -2.15
CA PHE A 137 -0.24 3.67 -1.02
C PHE A 137 0.47 3.37 0.32
N ASN A 138 0.86 2.11 0.53
CA ASN A 138 1.58 1.70 1.73
C ASN A 138 2.94 2.38 1.83
N GLU A 139 3.65 2.53 0.72
CA GLU A 139 4.95 3.21 0.66
C GLU A 139 4.84 4.63 1.20
N VAL A 140 3.88 5.42 0.71
CA VAL A 140 3.66 6.81 1.16
C VAL A 140 3.24 6.85 2.63
N GLN A 141 2.35 5.95 3.05
CA GLN A 141 1.90 5.86 4.44
C GLN A 141 3.08 5.62 5.40
N PHE A 142 3.90 4.60 5.09
CA PHE A 142 5.05 4.26 5.94
C PHE A 142 6.18 5.27 5.81
N TRP A 143 6.39 5.90 4.65
CA TRP A 143 7.37 6.98 4.49
C TRP A 143 7.08 8.14 5.45
N VAL A 144 5.82 8.58 5.56
CA VAL A 144 5.44 9.64 6.52
C VAL A 144 5.77 9.23 7.95
N ALA A 145 5.41 8.01 8.35
CA ALA A 145 5.70 7.52 9.71
C ALA A 145 7.21 7.40 9.96
N THR A 146 7.96 6.86 9.01
CA THR A 146 9.42 6.69 9.07
C THR A 146 10.13 8.02 9.25
N GLU A 147 9.83 9.03 8.42
CA GLU A 147 10.49 10.34 8.53
C GLU A 147 10.20 11.03 9.87
N VAL A 148 8.97 10.95 10.35
CA VAL A 148 8.61 11.51 11.66
C VAL A 148 9.31 10.76 12.80
N CYS A 149 9.35 9.43 12.76
CA CYS A 149 9.94 8.62 13.83
C CYS A 149 11.48 8.66 13.85
N LEU A 150 12.14 8.81 12.70
CA LEU A 150 13.60 8.93 12.62
C LEU A 150 14.10 10.35 12.92
N CYS A 151 13.24 11.37 12.89
CA CYS A 151 13.59 12.73 13.25
C CYS A 151 13.71 12.88 14.78
N GLN A 152 14.94 12.85 15.30
CA GLN A 152 15.21 12.89 16.74
C GLN A 152 14.88 14.25 17.37
N ASP A 153 15.25 15.34 16.70
CA ASP A 153 15.00 16.70 17.18
C ASP A 153 13.50 17.04 17.18
N GLU A 154 12.98 17.49 18.31
CA GLU A 154 11.54 17.74 18.50
C GLU A 154 11.03 18.91 17.65
N GLU A 155 11.85 19.94 17.43
CA GLU A 155 11.45 21.12 16.67
C GLU A 155 11.34 20.77 15.19
N ARG A 156 12.37 20.14 14.64
CA ARG A 156 12.40 19.61 13.27
C ARG A 156 11.27 18.62 13.03
N ARG A 157 10.99 17.73 14.00
CA ARG A 157 9.87 16.79 13.90
C ARG A 157 8.52 17.49 13.86
N ALA A 158 8.32 18.58 14.61
CA ALA A 158 7.12 19.40 14.51
C ALA A 158 7.00 20.12 13.15
N LEU A 159 8.13 20.54 12.57
CA LEU A 159 8.17 21.08 11.22
C LEU A 159 7.78 20.03 10.17
N LEU A 160 8.22 18.77 10.31
CA LEU A 160 7.80 17.65 9.46
C LEU A 160 6.29 17.40 9.54
N LEU A 161 5.71 17.31 10.75
CA LEU A 161 4.26 17.13 10.90
C LEU A 161 3.50 18.25 10.17
N ARG A 162 3.91 19.51 10.37
CA ARG A 162 3.32 20.65 9.66
C ARG A 162 3.47 20.53 8.14
N LYS A 163 4.63 20.06 7.66
CA LYS A 163 4.92 19.86 6.24
C LYS A 163 4.03 18.79 5.63
N PHE A 164 3.84 17.65 6.30
CA PHE A 164 2.96 16.57 5.84
C PHE A 164 1.48 16.97 5.84
N ILE A 165 1.02 17.74 6.83
CA ILE A 165 -0.35 18.28 6.82
C ILE A 165 -0.55 19.25 5.64
N LYS A 166 0.45 20.09 5.33
CA LYS A 166 0.42 20.95 4.13
C LYS A 166 0.46 20.13 2.83
N LEU A 167 1.29 19.09 2.78
CA LEU A 167 1.36 18.16 1.64
C LEU A 167 0.00 17.52 1.38
N ALA A 168 -0.66 17.00 2.42
CA ALA A 168 -2.01 16.45 2.32
C ALA A 168 -3.01 17.49 1.77
N ALA A 169 -2.93 18.75 2.22
CA ALA A 169 -3.79 19.81 1.70
C ALA A 169 -3.65 20.00 0.18
N TYR A 170 -2.41 20.05 -0.33
CA TYR A 170 -2.15 20.17 -1.76
C TYR A 170 -2.56 18.93 -2.55
N LEU A 171 -2.30 17.72 -2.04
CA LEU A 171 -2.75 16.47 -2.68
C LEU A 171 -4.28 16.44 -2.82
N LYS A 172 -5.00 16.88 -1.79
CA LYS A 172 -6.46 17.01 -1.84
C LYS A 172 -6.93 18.07 -2.84
N GLU A 173 -6.25 19.22 -2.90
CA GLU A 173 -6.53 20.29 -3.88
C GLU A 173 -6.35 19.79 -5.33
N GLN A 174 -5.29 19.01 -5.56
CA GLN A 174 -4.99 18.35 -6.84
C GLN A 174 -5.91 17.16 -7.14
N LYS A 175 -6.91 16.86 -6.29
CA LYS A 175 -7.82 15.71 -6.39
C LYS A 175 -7.10 14.36 -6.42
N ASN A 176 -5.89 14.28 -5.88
CA ASN A 176 -5.18 13.02 -5.62
C ASN A 176 -5.57 12.52 -4.22
N LEU A 177 -6.74 11.90 -4.14
CA LEU A 177 -7.27 11.42 -2.86
C LEU A 177 -6.50 10.20 -2.36
N ASN A 178 -5.97 9.35 -3.24
CA ASN A 178 -5.19 8.19 -2.84
C ASN A 178 -3.99 8.57 -1.95
N SER A 179 -3.14 9.48 -2.41
CA SER A 179 -1.96 9.91 -1.65
C SER A 179 -2.31 10.86 -0.51
N PHE A 180 -3.38 11.64 -0.63
CA PHE A 180 -3.92 12.37 0.53
C PHE A 180 -4.23 11.41 1.69
N PHE A 181 -4.97 10.33 1.43
CA PHE A 181 -5.28 9.34 2.46
C PHE A 181 -4.02 8.64 2.95
N ALA A 182 -3.10 8.24 2.07
CA ALA A 182 -1.85 7.61 2.48
C ALA A 182 -1.06 8.46 3.49
N VAL A 183 -0.90 9.77 3.21
CA VAL A 183 -0.27 10.70 4.15
C VAL A 183 -1.03 10.80 5.46
N MET A 184 -2.37 10.89 5.42
CA MET A 184 -3.19 10.97 6.62
C MET A 184 -3.14 9.70 7.48
N PHE A 185 -3.10 8.51 6.87
CA PHE A 185 -2.88 7.24 7.57
C PHE A 185 -1.48 7.17 8.18
N GLY A 186 -0.46 7.72 7.51
CA GLY A 186 0.89 7.85 8.08
C GLY A 186 0.93 8.73 9.32
N LEU A 187 0.22 9.87 9.30
CA LEU A 187 0.09 10.77 10.45
C LEU A 187 -0.75 10.18 11.59
N SER A 188 -1.76 9.38 11.26
CA SER A 188 -2.65 8.72 12.23
C SER A 188 -2.04 7.44 12.83
N ASN A 189 -0.95 6.94 12.26
CA ASN A 189 -0.23 5.77 12.76
C ASN A 189 0.10 5.96 14.24
N THR A 190 -0.14 4.92 15.06
CA THR A 190 0.08 4.95 16.51
C THR A 190 1.49 5.43 16.90
N ALA A 191 2.51 5.15 16.08
CA ALA A 191 3.87 5.62 16.31
C ALA A 191 4.03 7.15 16.21
N VAL A 192 3.20 7.80 15.39
CA VAL A 192 3.19 9.24 15.16
C VAL A 192 2.17 9.94 16.04
N SER A 193 0.94 9.43 16.14
CA SER A 193 -0.16 10.04 16.90
C SER A 193 0.12 10.09 18.40
N ARG A 194 0.91 9.15 18.95
CA ARG A 194 1.31 9.16 20.37
C ARG A 194 2.28 10.29 20.76
N LEU A 195 2.89 10.99 19.79
CA LEU A 195 3.93 12.00 20.03
C LEU A 195 3.35 13.34 20.51
N SER A 196 2.65 13.33 21.65
CA SER A 196 1.85 14.44 22.16
C SER A 196 2.60 15.77 22.23
N LYS A 197 3.86 15.77 22.71
CA LYS A 197 4.72 16.96 22.78
C LYS A 197 4.94 17.61 21.39
N THR A 198 5.19 16.79 20.38
CA THR A 198 5.36 17.26 19.00
C THR A 198 4.06 17.81 18.41
N TRP A 199 2.92 17.16 18.66
CA TRP A 199 1.61 17.65 18.23
C TRP A 199 1.23 18.98 18.90
N GLN A 200 1.58 19.17 20.18
CA GLN A 200 1.29 20.41 20.92
C GLN A 200 2.06 21.62 20.37
N ARG A 201 3.25 21.41 19.80
CA ARG A 201 4.05 22.47 19.13
C ARG A 201 3.43 22.97 17.82
N LEU A 202 2.45 22.27 17.25
CA LEU A 202 1.82 22.72 16.01
C LEU A 202 0.92 23.95 16.24
N PRO A 203 1.00 24.97 15.35
CA PRO A 203 0.07 26.09 15.37
C PRO A 203 -1.38 25.61 15.36
N HIS A 204 -2.26 26.33 16.08
CA HIS A 204 -3.67 25.95 16.20
C HIS A 204 -4.36 25.78 14.84
N LYS A 205 -4.06 26.66 13.87
CA LYS A 205 -4.55 26.57 12.49
C LYS A 205 -4.20 25.23 11.82
N THR A 206 -2.98 24.74 12.03
CA THR A 206 -2.50 23.46 11.47
C THR A 206 -3.20 22.28 12.13
N ARG A 207 -3.35 22.28 13.46
CA ARG A 207 -4.10 21.24 14.19
C ARG A 207 -5.56 21.17 13.74
N LYS A 208 -6.21 22.34 13.59
CA LYS A 208 -7.59 22.42 13.07
C LYS A 208 -7.70 21.85 11.66
N LEU A 209 -6.73 22.13 10.79
CA LEU A 209 -6.69 21.58 9.43
C LEU A 209 -6.57 20.06 9.44
N TYR A 210 -5.69 19.50 10.26
CA TYR A 210 -5.55 18.05 10.44
C TYR A 210 -6.87 17.41 10.91
N SER A 211 -7.53 17.96 11.92
CA SER A 211 -8.83 17.45 12.39
C SER A 211 -9.94 17.55 11.32
N ILE A 212 -9.89 18.53 10.42
CA ILE A 212 -10.79 18.57 9.25
C ILE A 212 -10.53 17.38 8.34
N PHE A 213 -9.26 17.05 8.08
CA PHE A 213 -8.86 15.92 7.25
C PHE A 213 -9.19 14.57 7.89
N GLU A 214 -9.01 14.41 9.20
CA GLU A 214 -9.38 13.17 9.91
C GLU A 214 -10.86 12.83 9.76
N ARG A 215 -11.76 13.83 9.80
CA ARG A 215 -13.20 13.61 9.57
C ARG A 215 -13.53 13.05 8.19
N LEU A 216 -12.66 13.24 7.20
CA LEU A 216 -12.83 12.66 5.87
C LEU A 216 -12.49 11.16 5.85
N MET A 217 -11.74 10.68 6.83
CA MET A 217 -11.36 9.27 7.01
C MET A 217 -12.34 8.46 7.84
N ASP A 218 -13.40 9.09 8.35
CA ASP A 218 -14.40 8.43 9.18
C ASP A 218 -15.03 7.22 8.44
N PRO A 219 -14.86 5.98 8.95
CA PRO A 219 -15.41 4.79 8.32
C PRO A 219 -16.93 4.67 8.49
N SER A 220 -17.53 5.48 9.37
CA SER A 220 -18.96 5.45 9.70
C SER A 220 -19.84 5.58 8.46
N TRP A 221 -20.98 4.88 8.48
CA TRP A 221 -21.95 4.88 7.38
C TRP A 221 -21.33 4.54 6.02
N ASN A 222 -20.43 3.54 5.99
CA ASN A 222 -19.69 3.13 4.81
C ASN A 222 -18.91 4.29 4.17
N HIS A 223 -18.11 4.98 4.97
CA HIS A 223 -17.27 6.12 4.55
C HIS A 223 -18.10 7.25 3.92
N ARG A 224 -19.25 7.60 4.53
CA ARG A 224 -20.18 8.61 4.00
C ARG A 224 -19.49 9.95 3.73
N SER A 225 -18.65 10.42 4.64
CA SER A 225 -17.92 11.68 4.51
C SER A 225 -17.07 11.72 3.24
N TYR A 226 -16.31 10.65 2.97
CA TYR A 226 -15.53 10.49 1.75
C TYR A 226 -16.43 10.45 0.50
N ARG A 227 -17.47 9.62 0.51
CA ARG A 227 -18.37 9.46 -0.66
C ARG A 227 -19.05 10.78 -1.04
N LEU A 228 -19.52 11.55 -0.06
CA LEU A 228 -20.11 12.87 -0.29
C LEU A 228 -19.09 13.88 -0.81
N ALA A 229 -17.83 13.82 -0.36
CA ALA A 229 -16.79 14.69 -0.87
C ALA A 229 -16.46 14.36 -2.34
N VAL A 230 -16.31 13.08 -2.68
CA VAL A 230 -16.04 12.64 -4.07
C VAL A 230 -17.18 12.98 -5.00
N ALA A 231 -18.44 12.82 -4.57
CA ALA A 231 -19.62 13.14 -5.38
C ALA A 231 -19.68 14.62 -5.81
N LYS A 232 -18.98 15.52 -5.11
CA LYS A 232 -18.90 16.95 -5.43
C LYS A 232 -17.72 17.30 -6.34
N LEU A 233 -16.81 16.36 -6.60
CA LEU A 233 -15.63 16.60 -7.43
C LEU A 233 -15.91 16.20 -8.88
N SER A 234 -15.53 17.06 -9.81
CA SER A 234 -15.45 16.69 -11.23
C SER A 234 -14.16 15.92 -11.53
N PRO A 235 -14.18 14.95 -12.46
CA PRO A 235 -12.95 14.40 -13.05
C PRO A 235 -12.04 15.51 -13.64
N PRO A 236 -10.72 15.27 -13.79
CA PRO A 236 -9.99 14.07 -13.39
C PRO A 236 -9.67 14.04 -11.88
N LEU A 237 -9.66 12.84 -11.28
CA LEU A 237 -9.26 12.61 -9.88
C LEU A 237 -8.68 11.20 -9.70
N ILE A 238 -7.80 11.02 -8.71
CA ILE A 238 -7.32 9.70 -8.29
C ILE A 238 -8.08 9.32 -7.00
N PRO A 239 -8.92 8.27 -7.02
CA PRO A 239 -9.76 7.91 -5.88
C PRO A 239 -8.98 7.18 -4.79
N PHE A 240 -9.55 7.08 -3.59
CA PHE A 240 -9.01 6.24 -2.52
C PHE A 240 -9.19 4.75 -2.87
N LEU A 241 -8.14 4.14 -3.46
CA LEU A 241 -8.22 2.79 -4.04
C LEU A 241 -8.55 1.70 -3.00
N PRO A 242 -7.96 1.66 -1.78
CA PRO A 242 -8.30 0.64 -0.79
C PRO A 242 -9.81 0.52 -0.51
N LEU A 243 -10.56 1.63 -0.51
CA LEU A 243 -12.01 1.58 -0.33
C LEU A 243 -12.75 1.02 -1.55
N ILE A 244 -12.26 1.27 -2.76
CA ILE A 244 -12.82 0.68 -3.98
C ILE A 244 -12.67 -0.84 -3.91
N LEU A 245 -11.46 -1.33 -3.62
CA LEU A 245 -11.18 -2.77 -3.53
C LEU A 245 -12.04 -3.45 -2.45
N LYS A 246 -12.16 -2.84 -1.26
CA LYS A 246 -13.04 -3.36 -0.18
C LYS A 246 -14.51 -3.47 -0.60
N ALA A 247 -15.01 -2.54 -1.41
CA ALA A 247 -16.40 -2.56 -1.86
C ALA A 247 -16.69 -3.70 -2.85
N HIS A 248 -15.67 -4.23 -3.52
CA HIS A 248 -15.80 -5.36 -4.42
C HIS A 248 -15.76 -6.69 -3.65
N ASP A 249 -14.88 -6.84 -2.66
CA ASP A 249 -14.82 -8.06 -1.82
C ASP A 249 -16.13 -8.32 -1.06
N CYS A 250 -16.81 -7.25 -0.62
CA CYS A 250 -18.04 -7.38 0.18
C CYS A 250 -19.27 -7.83 -0.63
N LYS A 251 -19.27 -7.69 -1.96
CA LYS A 251 -20.39 -8.13 -2.82
C LYS A 251 -20.37 -9.64 -3.07
N ASP A 252 -19.21 -10.28 -3.03
CA ASP A 252 -19.06 -11.72 -3.29
C ASP A 252 -19.44 -12.61 -2.10
N HIS A 253 -19.66 -12.05 -0.92
CA HIS A 253 -20.31 -12.75 0.20
C HIS A 253 -21.84 -12.81 0.08
N THR A 254 -22.41 -12.20 -0.96
CA THR A 254 -23.81 -12.42 -1.33
C THR A 254 -23.85 -13.63 -2.26
N ASP A 255 -24.28 -14.77 -1.71
CA ASP A 255 -24.46 -16.05 -2.38
C ASP A 255 -25.04 -15.89 -3.81
N ILE A 256 -24.18 -16.08 -4.83
CA ILE A 256 -24.60 -16.17 -6.23
C ILE A 256 -25.51 -17.40 -6.46
N SER A 257 -25.59 -18.31 -5.48
CA SER A 257 -26.54 -19.42 -5.43
C SER A 257 -28.01 -19.01 -5.25
N GLN A 258 -28.30 -17.74 -4.91
CA GLN A 258 -29.69 -17.25 -4.77
C GLN A 258 -30.27 -16.62 -6.04
N LEU A 259 -29.49 -16.44 -7.12
CA LEU A 259 -29.95 -15.84 -8.38
C LEU A 259 -30.32 -16.85 -9.47
N SER A 260 -30.38 -18.14 -9.14
CA SER A 260 -30.74 -19.22 -10.07
C SER A 260 -31.91 -20.08 -9.58
N LYS A 261 -33.00 -19.43 -9.14
CA LYS A 261 -34.32 -20.06 -9.16
C LYS A 261 -35.10 -19.52 -10.36
N PRO A 262 -35.48 -20.37 -11.33
CA PRO A 262 -36.47 -20.00 -12.33
C PRO A 262 -37.82 -19.83 -11.62
N GLU A 263 -38.42 -18.65 -11.74
CA GLU A 263 -39.82 -18.46 -11.39
C GLU A 263 -40.66 -19.31 -12.37
N LEU A 264 -41.12 -20.46 -11.88
CA LEU A 264 -42.19 -21.26 -12.45
C LEU A 264 -43.36 -21.19 -11.46
N GLN A 265 -44.29 -20.27 -11.72
CA GLN A 265 -45.74 -20.42 -11.61
C GLN A 265 -46.44 -19.16 -12.09
#